data_AF-A0A2U0D762-F1
#
_entry.id   AF-A0A2U0D762-F1
#
_cell.length_a   1.000
_cell.length_b   1.000
_cell.length_c   1.000
_cell.angle_alpha   90.00
_cell.angle_beta   90.00
_cell.angle_gamma   90.00
#
_symmetry.space_group_name_H-M   'P 1'
#
loop_
_entity.id
_entity.type
_entity.pdbx_description
1 polymer ?
#
loop_
_entity_poly.entity_id
_entity_poly.type
_entity_poly.pdbx_seq_one_letter_code
_entity_poly.pdbx_strand_id
1 'polypeptide(L)' 'MKSKSTAVLLAFFLGGIGIHRFYLGQNIMGILYLLFCWTFIPVIISVIDFFAFLFMSESRFNYKYNLRTGF' A
#
# COMPACT_ATOMS: atom_id res chain seq x y z
N MET A 1 13.35 5.34 4.74
CA MET A 1 12.94 5.11 3.35
C MET A 1 12.10 3.84 3.29
N LYS A 2 10.95 3.88 2.63
CA LYS A 2 10.06 2.74 2.38
C LYS A 2 10.58 1.96 1.17
N SER A 3 10.48 0.64 1.21
CA SER A 3 10.91 -0.27 0.15
C SER A 3 9.71 -0.76 -0.67
N LYS A 4 9.85 -0.73 -2.00
CA LYS A 4 8.81 -1.23 -2.92
C LYS A 4 8.49 -2.70 -2.67
N SER A 5 9.52 -3.55 -2.57
CA SER A 5 9.33 -5.00 -2.37
C SER A 5 8.56 -5.33 -1.10
N THR A 6 8.81 -4.57 -0.02
CA THR A 6 8.05 -4.69 1.23
C THR A 6 6.60 -4.27 1.03
N ALA A 7 6.33 -3.16 0.34
CA ALA A 7 4.95 -2.73 0.04
C ALA A 7 4.18 -3.76 -0.81
N VAL A 8 4.84 -4.39 -1.79
CA VAL A 8 4.29 -5.49 -2.60
C VAL A 8 3.95 -6.69 -1.71
N LEU A 9 4.89 -7.12 -0.86
CA LEU A 9 4.70 -8.25 0.04
C LEU A 9 3.54 -8.01 1.02
N LEU A 10 3.47 -6.82 1.61
CA LEU A 10 2.39 -6.43 2.51
C LEU A 10 1.04 -6.36 1.79
N ALA A 11 1.00 -5.86 0.55
CA ALA A 11 -0.24 -5.80 -0.23
C ALA A 11 -0.75 -7.21 -0.58
N PHE A 12 0.14 -8.18 -0.82
CA PHE A 12 -0.24 -9.57 -1.11
C PHE A 12 -0.74 -10.32 0.12
N PHE A 13 0.03 -10.31 1.21
CA PHE A 13 -0.27 -11.12 2.40
C PHE A 13 -1.23 -10.44 3.38
N LEU A 14 -1.18 -9.11 3.51
CA LEU A 14 -1.95 -8.32 4.47
C LEU A 14 -2.83 -7.25 3.79
N GLY A 15 -3.10 -7.44 2.50
CA GLY A 15 -3.89 -6.52 1.69
C GLY A 15 -5.33 -6.35 2.15
N GLY A 16 -5.98 -7.44 2.56
CA GLY A 16 -7.35 -7.42 3.08
C GLY A 16 -7.54 -6.60 4.35
N ILE A 17 -6.48 -6.39 5.12
CA ILE A 17 -6.48 -5.57 6.34
C ILE A 17 -6.01 -4.12 6.01
N GLY A 18 -5.28 -3.94 4.91
CA GLY A 18 -4.77 -2.63 4.46
C GLY A 18 -3.46 -2.18 5.10
N ILE A 19 -2.69 -3.11 5.68
CA ILE A 19 -1.46 -2.79 6.42
C ILE A 19 -0.39 -2.15 5.52
N HIS A 20 -0.38 -2.47 4.22
CA HIS A 20 0.48 -1.81 3.23
C HIS A 20 0.27 -0.30 3.15
N ARG A 21 -0.96 0.20 3.38
CA ARG A 21 -1.25 1.64 3.36
C ARG A 21 -0.62 2.37 4.54
N PHE A 22 -0.63 1.75 5.73
CA PHE A 22 0.09 2.28 6.90
C PHE A 22 1.60 2.27 6.68
N TYR A 23 2.14 1.20 6.07
CA TYR A 23 3.55 1.16 5.71
C TYR A 23 3.94 2.32 4.78
N LEU A 24 3.08 2.70 3.83
CA LEU A 24 3.30 3.80 2.90
C LEU A 24 3.01 5.20 3.50
N GLY A 25 2.68 5.30 4.79
CA GLY A 25 2.35 6.57 5.46
C GLY A 25 0.96 7.11 5.14
N GLN A 26 0.10 6.29 4.51
CA GLN A 26 -1.26 6.66 4.13
C GLN A 26 -2.26 6.21 5.21
N ASN A 27 -2.11 6.73 6.43
CA ASN A 27 -2.85 6.26 7.61
C ASN A 27 -4.38 6.36 7.45
N ILE A 28 -4.89 7.44 6.84
CA ILE A 28 -6.33 7.61 6.59
C ILE A 28 -6.85 6.47 5.70
N MET A 29 -6.12 6.12 4.64
CA MET A 29 -6.48 5.02 3.75
C MET A 29 -6.40 3.67 4.48
N GLY A 30 -5.40 3.48 5.32
CA GLY A 30 -5.28 2.29 6.16
C GLY A 30 -6.47 2.12 7.12
N ILE A 31 -6.92 3.20 7.76
CA ILE A 31 -8.08 3.18 8.66
C ILE A 31 -9.36 2.84 7.88
N LEU A 32 -9.53 3.41 6.67
CA LEU A 32 -10.65 3.04 5.80
C LEU A 32 -10.64 1.55 5.46
N TYR A 33 -9.47 0.98 5.15
CA TYR A 33 -9.35 -0.47 4.91
C TYR A 33 -9.74 -1.29 6.12
N LEU A 34 -9.34 -0.88 7.33
CA LEU A 34 -9.73 -1.56 8.57
C LEU A 34 -11.24 -1.49 8.82
N LEU A 35 -11.88 -0.34 8.56
CA LEU A 35 -13.33 -0.19 8.72
C LEU A 35 -14.11 -1.04 7.71
N PHE A 36 -13.60 -1.18 6.49
CA PHE A 36 -14.24 -1.95 5.43
C PHE A 36 -13.75 -3.39 5.32
N CYS A 37 -12.86 -3.87 6.20
CA CYS A 37 -12.24 -5.21 6.06
C CYS A 37 -13.26 -6.35 6.05
N TRP A 38 -14.41 -6.19 6.72
CA TRP A 38 -15.50 -7.17 6.71
C TRP A 38 -16.27 -7.24 5.38
N THR A 39 -16.14 -6.24 4.51
CA THR A 39 -16.89 -6.18 3.24
C THR A 39 -16.18 -6.93 2.12
N PHE A 40 -14.96 -7.43 2.36
CA PHE A 40 -14.04 -7.99 1.36
C PHE A 40 -13.63 -7.02 0.22
N ILE A 41 -14.20 -5.80 0.15
CA ILE A 41 -13.80 -4.75 -0.79
C ILE A 41 -12.29 -4.44 -0.68
N PRO A 42 -11.68 -4.31 0.52
CA PRO A 42 -10.26 -4.03 0.65
C PRO A 42 -9.36 -5.09 0.02
N VAL A 43 -9.82 -6.36 -0.02
CA VAL A 43 -9.08 -7.46 -0.66
C VAL A 43 -8.95 -7.18 -2.16
N ILE A 44 -10.03 -6.82 -2.84
CA ILE A 44 -10.02 -6.52 -4.28
C ILE A 44 -9.08 -5.34 -4.58
N ILE A 45 -9.17 -4.27 -3.79
CA ILE A 45 -8.32 -3.09 -4.00
C ILE A 45 -6.85 -3.43 -3.73
N SER A 46 -6.57 -4.27 -2.72
CA SER A 46 -5.21 -4.69 -2.41
C SER A 46 -4.56 -5.55 -3.51
N VAL A 47 -5.36 -6.36 -4.23
CA VAL A 47 -4.88 -7.09 -5.40
C VAL A 47 -4.51 -6.12 -6.53
N ILE A 48 -5.33 -5.09 -6.76
CA ILE A 48 -5.00 -4.04 -7.74
C ILE A 48 -3.74 -3.30 -7.33
N ASP A 49 -3.61 -2.92 -6.05
CA ASP A 49 -2.41 -2.27 -5.51
C ASP A 49 -1.17 -3.17 -5.66
N PHE A 50 -1.30 -4.47 -5.43
CA PHE A 50 -0.21 -5.44 -5.58
C PHE A 50 0.34 -5.43 -7.02
N PHE A 51 -0.53 -5.54 -8.03
CA PHE A 51 -0.10 -5.45 -9.43
C PHE A 51 0.43 -4.07 -9.77
N ALA A 52 -0.22 -3.00 -9.31
CA ALA A 52 0.24 -1.64 -9.52
C ALA A 52 1.65 -1.42 -8.96
N PHE A 53 1.96 -1.92 -7.77
CA PHE A 53 3.30 -1.84 -7.18
C PHE A 53 4.29 -2.75 -7.88
N LEU A 54 3.90 -3.95 -8.30
CA LEU A 54 4.76 -4.83 -9.09
C LEU A 54 5.25 -4.15 -10.37
N PHE A 55 4.33 -3.56 -11.13
CA PHE A 55 4.64 -2.89 -12.40
C PHE A 55 5.18 -1.46 -12.24
N MET A 56 5.02 -0.83 -11.08
CA MET A 56 5.57 0.51 -10.81
C MET A 56 7.10 0.47 -10.71
N SER A 57 7.81 1.38 -11.39
CA SER A 57 9.27 1.49 -11.24
C SER A 57 9.69 2.00 -9.86
N GLU A 58 10.90 1.63 -9.41
CA GLU A 58 11.44 2.08 -8.12
C GLU A 58 11.54 3.61 -8.03
N SER A 59 11.91 4.28 -9.12
CA SER A 59 11.99 5.75 -9.18
C SER A 59 10.62 6.40 -8.91
N ARG A 60 9.53 5.86 -9.50
CA ARG A 60 8.16 6.34 -9.25
C ARG A 60 7.72 6.08 -7.82
N PHE A 61 8.05 4.91 -7.29
CA PHE A 61 7.74 4.56 -5.90
C PHE A 61 8.44 5.53 -4.93
N ASN A 62 9.73 5.75 -5.12
CA ASN A 62 10.52 6.67 -4.30
C ASN A 62 10.02 8.12 -4.42
N TYR A 63 9.66 8.57 -5.62
CA TYR A 63 9.05 9.89 -5.81
C TYR A 63 7.75 10.06 -5.02
N LYS A 64 6.87 9.06 -5.07
CA LYS A 64 5.55 9.15 -4.43
C LYS A 64 5.59 8.99 -2.91
N TYR A 65 6.44 8.09 -2.40
CA TYR A 65 6.39 7.63 -1.00
C TYR A 65 7.62 7.98 -0.16
N ASN A 66 8.74 8.35 -0.78
CA ASN A 66 9.97 8.71 -0.07
C ASN A 66 10.33 10.20 -0.23
N LEU A 67 10.10 10.79 -1.41
CA LEU A 67 10.46 12.18 -1.69
C LEU A 67 9.44 13.20 -1.16
N ARG A 68 8.15 12.84 -1.05
CA ARG A 68 7.11 13.73 -0.50
C ARG A 68 7.14 13.86 1.04
N THR A 69 7.92 13.03 1.70
CA THR A 69 8.16 13.05 3.15
C THR A 69 9.48 13.72 3.53
N GLY A 70 10.18 14.33 2.57
CA GLY A 70 11.33 15.18 2.86
C GLY A 70 10.86 16.54 3.36
N PHE A 71 11.09 16.81 4.65
CA PHE A 71 11.58 18.12 5.06
C PHE A 71 13.05 18.23 4.62
#